data_AF-A0A3C0E4D2-F1
#
_entry.id   AF-A0A3C0E4D2-F1
#
_cell.length_a   1.000
_cell.length_b   1.000
_cell.length_c   1.000
_cell.angle_alpha   90.00
_cell.angle_beta   90.00
_cell.angle_gamma   90.00
#
_symmetry.space_group_name_H-M   'P 1'
#
loop_
_entity.id
_entity.type
_entity.pdbx_description
1 polymer ?
#
loop_
_entity_poly.entity_id
_entity_poly.type
_entity_poly.pdbx_seq_one_letter_code
_entity_poly.pdbx_strand_id
1 'polypeptide(L)'
;MTRNDIIEKVNTLLSEEFEVDSALFTPDANVRDTLSLDSLSLVDLVALIQHTYKIKIPVTDLRNIHTFTDLYDYIESHLPNE
;
A
#
# COMPACT_ATOMS: atom_id res chain seq x y z
N MET A 1 -1.18 -16.17 2.18
CA MET A 1 -2.21 -15.12 2.48
C MET A 1 -3.09 -14.97 1.25
N THR A 2 -4.38 -14.66 1.40
CA THR A 2 -5.24 -14.35 0.23
C THR A 2 -5.19 -12.85 -0.06
N ARG A 3 -5.49 -12.46 -1.30
CA ARG A 3 -5.55 -11.05 -1.72
C ARG A 3 -6.39 -10.18 -0.77
N ASN A 4 -7.53 -10.70 -0.33
CA ASN A 4 -8.44 -9.98 0.56
C ASN A 4 -7.82 -9.64 1.91
N ASP A 5 -7.04 -10.57 2.47
CA ASP A 5 -6.33 -10.38 3.74
C ASP A 5 -5.27 -9.28 3.62
N ILE A 6 -4.55 -9.26 2.50
CA ILE A 6 -3.57 -8.19 2.19
C ILE A 6 -4.28 -6.85 2.08
N ILE A 7 -5.39 -6.78 1.34
CA ILE A 7 -6.17 -5.55 1.17
C ILE A 7 -6.63 -5.03 2.52
N GLU A 8 -7.29 -5.85 3.34
CA GLU A 8 -7.81 -5.44 4.64
C GLU A 8 -6.69 -4.96 5.57
N LYS A 9 -5.57 -5.69 5.60
CA LYS A 9 -4.44 -5.39 6.48
C LYS A 9 -3.65 -4.16 6.02
N VAL A 10 -3.42 -4.00 4.71
CA VAL A 10 -2.83 -2.78 4.13
C VAL A 10 -3.77 -1.60 4.36
N ASN A 11 -5.06 -1.74 4.11
CA ASN A 11 -6.03 -0.67 4.30
C ASN A 11 -6.12 -0.24 5.76
N THR A 12 -6.15 -1.19 6.69
CA THR A 12 -6.17 -0.86 8.12
C THR A 12 -4.91 -0.10 8.51
N LEU A 13 -3.74 -0.63 8.14
CA LEU A 13 -2.44 -0.01 8.40
C LEU A 13 -2.33 1.41 7.84
N LEU A 14 -2.75 1.61 6.58
CA LEU A 14 -2.73 2.92 5.94
C LEU A 14 -3.76 3.87 6.55
N SER A 15 -4.93 3.36 6.93
CA SER A 15 -5.98 4.16 7.56
C SER A 15 -5.53 4.71 8.91
N GLU A 16 -4.85 3.88 9.71
CA GLU A 16 -4.31 4.27 11.01
C GLU A 16 -3.12 5.21 10.88
N GLU A 17 -2.16 4.92 9.99
CA GLU A 17 -0.91 5.69 9.89
C GLU A 17 -1.08 7.03 9.16
N PHE A 18 -1.98 7.09 8.17
CA PHE A 18 -2.25 8.31 7.41
C PHE A 18 -3.49 9.07 7.89
N GLU A 19 -4.21 8.55 8.90
CA GLU A 19 -5.49 9.10 9.39
C GLU A 19 -6.53 9.28 8.26
N VAL A 20 -6.57 8.32 7.33
CA VAL A 20 -7.47 8.32 6.16
C VAL A 20 -8.54 7.26 6.33
N ASP A 21 -9.77 7.53 5.90
CA ASP A 21 -10.86 6.56 6.02
C ASP A 21 -10.67 5.38 5.04
N SER A 22 -10.69 4.15 5.57
CA SER A 22 -10.57 2.93 4.77
C SER A 22 -11.67 2.76 3.72
N ALA A 23 -12.82 3.44 3.85
CA ALA A 23 -13.87 3.47 2.83
C ALA A 23 -13.43 4.18 1.54
N LEU A 24 -12.40 5.03 1.61
CA LEU A 24 -11.83 5.70 0.44
C LEU A 24 -10.87 4.80 -0.34
N PHE A 25 -10.37 3.72 0.28
CA PHE A 25 -9.44 2.77 -0.33
C PHE A 25 -10.17 1.80 -1.26
N THR A 26 -10.64 2.35 -2.38
CA THR A 26 -11.26 1.55 -3.44
C THR A 26 -10.19 1.02 -4.40
N PRO A 27 -10.35 -0.19 -4.95
CA PRO A 27 -9.37 -0.77 -5.88
C PRO A 27 -9.11 0.09 -7.13
N ASP A 28 -10.09 0.88 -7.54
CA ASP A 28 -10.02 1.80 -8.69
C ASP A 28 -9.47 3.19 -8.30
N ALA A 29 -9.50 3.55 -7.01
CA ALA A 29 -9.00 4.82 -6.54
C ALA A 29 -7.48 4.93 -6.68
N ASN A 30 -7.04 6.17 -6.88
CA ASN A 30 -5.64 6.50 -6.97
C ASN A 30 -5.02 6.55 -5.56
N VAL A 31 -4.03 5.72 -5.30
CA VAL A 31 -3.36 5.62 -3.98
C VAL A 31 -2.81 6.98 -3.55
N ARG A 32 -2.24 7.73 -4.49
CA ARG A 32 -1.55 8.99 -4.22
C ARG A 32 -2.54 10.11 -3.94
N ASP A 33 -3.67 10.12 -4.64
CA ASP A 33 -4.74 11.10 -4.42
C ASP A 33 -5.45 10.83 -3.09
N THR A 34 -5.83 9.57 -2.85
CA THR A 34 -6.57 9.18 -1.64
C THR A 34 -5.77 9.37 -0.35
N LEU A 35 -4.48 9.02 -0.37
CA LEU A 35 -3.60 9.18 0.79
C LEU A 35 -2.86 10.52 0.80
N SER A 36 -3.11 11.40 -0.19
CA SER A 36 -2.35 12.64 -0.38
C SER A 36 -0.84 12.41 -0.26
N LEU A 37 -0.32 11.45 -1.04
CA LEU A 37 1.09 11.07 -0.99
C LEU A 37 1.97 12.09 -1.71
N ASP A 38 2.57 12.96 -0.92
CA ASP A 38 3.72 13.76 -1.29
C ASP A 38 5.00 12.94 -1.39
N SER A 39 6.07 13.56 -1.90
CA SER A 39 7.39 12.89 -2.06
C SER A 39 7.97 12.37 -0.74
N LEU A 40 7.57 12.95 0.39
CA LEU A 40 7.96 12.51 1.74
C LEU A 40 7.11 11.32 2.20
N SER A 41 5.78 11.44 2.15
CA SER A 41 4.83 10.41 2.59
C SER A 41 4.91 9.12 1.76
N LEU A 42 5.35 9.20 0.50
CA LEU A 42 5.70 8.03 -0.31
C LEU A 42 6.78 7.16 0.35
N VAL A 43 7.80 7.78 0.95
CA VAL A 43 8.91 7.07 1.59
C VAL A 43 8.44 6.42 2.88
N ASP A 44 7.61 7.12 3.67
CA ASP A 44 6.99 6.58 4.88
C ASP A 44 6.09 5.37 4.57
N LEU A 45 5.21 5.47 3.57
CA LEU A 45 4.34 4.37 3.15
C LEU A 45 5.15 3.12 2.76
N VAL A 46 6.19 3.32 1.96
CA VAL A 46 7.11 2.25 1.54
C VAL A 46 7.83 1.66 2.75
N ALA A 47 8.33 2.47 3.68
CA ALA A 47 9.02 1.99 4.87
C ALA A 47 8.09 1.19 5.80
N LEU A 48 6.87 1.67 6.00
CA LEU A 48 5.82 1.05 6.79
C LEU A 48 5.45 -0.34 6.25
N ILE A 49 5.12 -0.44 4.96
CA ILE A 49 4.76 -1.72 4.34
C ILE A 49 5.95 -2.69 4.38
N GLN A 50 7.16 -2.23 4.07
CA GLN A 50 8.38 -3.06 4.15
C GLN A 50 8.64 -3.56 5.57
N HIS A 51 8.43 -2.73 6.58
CA HIS A 51 8.64 -3.12 7.98
C HIS A 51 7.61 -4.16 8.45
N THR A 52 6.34 -3.95 8.09
CA THR A 52 5.19 -4.81 8.45
C THR A 52 5.23 -6.16 7.75
N TYR A 53 5.49 -6.18 6.44
CA TYR A 53 5.46 -7.40 5.64
C TYR A 53 6.85 -8.01 5.39
N LYS A 54 7.92 -7.37 5.89
CA LYS A 54 9.32 -7.79 5.68
C LYS A 54 9.72 -7.94 4.20
N ILE A 55 9.01 -7.25 3.31
CA ILE A 55 9.30 -7.18 1.88
C ILE A 55 10.22 -6.00 1.57
N LYS A 56 10.83 -5.99 0.38
CA LYS A 56 11.60 -4.85 -0.14
C LYS A 56 10.85 -4.24 -1.31
N ILE A 57 10.37 -3.01 -1.15
CA ILE A 57 9.66 -2.27 -2.19
C ILE A 57 10.54 -1.08 -2.61
N PRO A 58 11.03 -1.03 -3.86
CA PRO A 58 11.70 0.15 -4.36
C PRO A 58 10.71 1.31 -4.51
N VAL A 59 11.14 2.52 -4.15
CA VAL A 59 10.35 3.74 -4.37
C VAL A 59 10.03 3.95 -5.86
N THR A 60 10.86 3.42 -6.77
CA THR A 60 10.62 3.47 -8.21
C THR A 60 9.39 2.68 -8.62
N ASP A 61 9.21 1.48 -8.07
CA ASP A 61 8.04 0.62 -8.33
C ASP A 61 6.78 1.26 -7.74
N LEU A 62 6.87 1.77 -6.51
CA LEU A 62 5.73 2.44 -5.90
C LEU A 62 5.34 3.74 -6.62
N ARG A 63 6.26 4.37 -7.36
CA ARG A 63 5.97 5.51 -8.22
C ARG A 63 5.22 5.11 -9.50
N ASN A 64 5.39 3.85 -9.93
CA ASN A 64 4.68 3.22 -11.06
C ASN A 64 3.30 2.72 -10.64
N ILE A 65 3.09 2.51 -9.33
CA ILE A 65 1.80 2.17 -8.73
C ILE A 65 0.92 3.43 -8.69
N HIS A 66 -0.20 3.38 -9.41
CA HIS A 66 -1.18 4.47 -9.46
C HIS A 66 -2.44 4.15 -8.66
N THR A 67 -2.95 2.93 -8.77
CA THR A 67 -4.20 2.50 -8.13
C THR A 67 -3.94 1.53 -6.99
N PHE A 68 -4.93 1.40 -6.09
CA PHE A 68 -4.84 0.45 -4.99
C PHE A 68 -4.75 -0.98 -5.50
N THR A 69 -5.43 -1.30 -6.61
CA THR A 69 -5.30 -2.59 -7.29
C THR A 69 -3.85 -2.94 -7.59
N ASP A 70 -3.09 -2.01 -8.18
CA ASP A 70 -1.66 -2.17 -8.51
C ASP A 70 -0.83 -2.36 -7.23
N LEU A 71 -1.14 -1.59 -6.18
CA LEU A 71 -0.50 -1.72 -4.88
C LEU A 71 -0.68 -3.12 -4.28
N TYR A 72 -1.91 -3.62 -4.25
CA TYR A 72 -2.22 -4.93 -3.68
C TYR A 72 -1.60 -6.06 -4.48
N ASP A 73 -1.66 -5.98 -5.82
CA ASP A 73 -1.06 -6.97 -6.73
C ASP A 73 0.46 -7.02 -6.53
N TYR A 74 1.10 -5.86 -6.40
CA TYR A 74 2.52 -5.75 -6.12
C TYR A 74 2.88 -6.40 -4.78
N ILE A 75 2.15 -6.06 -3.71
CA ILE A 75 2.40 -6.61 -2.36
C ILE A 75 2.16 -8.13 -2.36
N GLU A 76 1.11 -8.61 -3.03
CA GLU A 76 0.81 -10.04 -3.17
C GLU A 76 1.93 -10.80 -3.88
N SER A 77 2.44 -10.26 -4.99
CA SER A 77 3.52 -10.91 -5.74
C SER A 77 4.88 -10.88 -5.03
N HIS A 78 5.09 -9.91 -4.13
CA HIS A 78 6.35 -9.75 -3.39
C HIS A 78 6.30 -10.30 -1.97
N LEU A 79 5.12 -10.63 -1.45
CA LEU A 79 4.95 -11.30 -0.18
C LEU A 79 5.61 -12.68 -0.25
N PRO A 80 6.52 -13.03 0.68
CA PRO A 80 6.98 -14.39 0.79
C PRO A 80 5.78 -15.26 1.14
N ASN A 81 5.39 -16.14 0.21
CA ASN A 81 4.52 -17.27 0.53
C ASN A 81 5.28 -18.14 1.53
N GLU A 82 4.94 -18.05 2.82
CA GLU A 82 5.23 -19.14 3.77
C GLU A 82 4.36 -20.36 3.44
#